data_AF-A0A6N4DB82-F1
#
_entry.id   AF-A0A6N4DB82-F1
#
_cell.length_a   1.000
_cell.length_b   1.000
_cell.length_c   1.000
_cell.angle_alpha   90.00
_cell.angle_beta   90.00
_cell.angle_gamma   90.00
#
_symmetry.space_group_name_H-M   'P 1'
#
loop_
_entity.id
_entity.type
_entity.pdbx_description
1 polymer ?
#
loop_
_entity_poly.entity_id
_entity_poly.type
_entity_poly.pdbx_seq_one_letter_code
_entity_poly.pdbx_strand_id
1 'polypeptide(L)'
;GATFRSPINGEKILLTPEKSMEVQRDLGADIVMIFDECTPHPATEEQARTSMELSLRWAQRSKQAHGDNPSALFGIIQGGMYEELRTESLNGLTDIGFDGYAIGGLSVGEPKEDMMRVLDHIAPEMPADKPRYLMGVGKPEDLVEAVRRGVDMFDCVMPTRNARNGHLFVSTGVVKIRNAVHRTDTGPLDSECDCYTCQNYSRAYLHHLDRSNEMLGGRLNTIHNLHYYQKVMRDLREAIA
;
A
#
# COMPACT_ATOMS: atom_id res chain seq x y z
N GLY A 1 -7.04 2.69 22.20
CA GLY A 1 -6.32 1.43 22.04
C GLY A 1 -7.29 0.35 21.67
N ALA A 2 -6.81 -0.76 21.12
CA ALA A 2 -7.60 -1.91 20.70
C ALA A 2 -7.15 -3.15 21.47
N THR A 3 -8.12 -3.96 21.91
CA THR A 3 -7.86 -5.25 22.54
C THR A 3 -8.27 -6.37 21.60
N PHE A 4 -7.37 -7.31 21.33
CA PHE A 4 -7.62 -8.43 20.44
C PHE A 4 -6.97 -9.70 20.98
N ARG A 5 -7.23 -10.84 20.32
CA ARG A 5 -6.56 -12.10 20.61
C ARG A 5 -5.48 -12.36 19.57
N SER A 6 -4.30 -12.75 20.02
CA SER A 6 -3.20 -13.18 19.16
C SER A 6 -3.67 -14.28 18.20
N PRO A 7 -3.41 -14.16 16.88
CA PRO A 7 -3.75 -15.19 15.91
C PRO A 7 -2.85 -16.44 16.04
N ILE A 8 -1.76 -16.37 16.80
CA ILE A 8 -0.79 -17.46 16.97
C ILE A 8 -1.17 -18.36 18.15
N ASN A 9 -1.48 -17.77 19.30
CA ASN A 9 -1.67 -18.49 20.57
C ASN A 9 -2.93 -18.09 21.35
N GLY A 10 -3.74 -17.15 20.86
CA GLY A 10 -5.00 -16.74 21.49
C GLY A 10 -4.89 -15.81 22.69
N GLU A 11 -3.67 -15.39 23.06
CA GLU A 11 -3.42 -14.47 24.17
C GLU A 11 -4.11 -13.11 23.94
N LYS A 12 -4.63 -12.53 25.02
CA LYS A 12 -5.28 -11.22 24.98
C LYS A 12 -4.22 -10.12 24.97
N ILE A 13 -4.18 -9.34 23.91
CA ILE A 13 -3.22 -8.26 23.69
C ILE A 13 -3.97 -6.93 23.71
N LEU A 14 -3.42 -5.93 24.41
CA LEU A 14 -3.83 -4.53 24.32
C LEU A 14 -2.77 -3.75 23.53
N LEU A 15 -3.18 -3.19 22.39
CA LEU A 15 -2.34 -2.30 21.61
C LEU A 15 -2.85 -0.86 21.77
N THR A 16 -1.96 0.06 22.13
CA THR A 16 -2.25 1.49 22.30
C THR A 16 -1.31 2.31 21.41
N PRO A 17 -1.60 3.61 21.18
CA PRO A 17 -0.65 4.51 20.52
C PRO A 17 0.77 4.42 21.08
N GLU A 18 0.92 4.44 22.40
CA GLU A 18 2.21 4.39 23.08
C GLU A 18 2.91 3.06 22.84
N LYS A 19 2.17 1.93 22.97
CA LYS A 19 2.76 0.61 22.74
C LYS A 19 3.12 0.39 21.27
N SER A 20 2.37 0.97 20.34
CA SER A 20 2.70 0.95 18.91
C SER A 20 4.01 1.69 18.63
N MET A 21 4.21 2.87 19.24
CA MET A 21 5.46 3.64 19.10
C MET A 21 6.66 2.91 19.71
N GLU A 22 6.47 2.29 20.89
CA GLU A 22 7.49 1.46 21.54
C GLU A 22 7.93 0.31 20.63
N VAL A 23 6.98 -0.46 20.09
CA VAL A 23 7.27 -1.60 19.20
C VAL A 23 8.00 -1.14 17.93
N GLN A 24 7.57 -0.04 17.31
CA GLN A 24 8.22 0.48 16.10
C GLN A 24 9.64 1.02 16.37
N ARG A 25 9.88 1.60 17.56
CA ARG A 25 11.21 1.99 18.02
C ARG A 25 12.12 0.77 18.20
N ASP A 26 11.63 -0.29 18.84
CA ASP A 26 12.39 -1.52 19.06
C ASP A 26 12.73 -2.25 17.75
N LEU A 27 11.85 -2.15 16.75
CA LEU A 27 12.12 -2.67 15.39
C LEU A 27 13.16 -1.84 14.63
N GLY A 28 13.45 -0.61 15.05
CA GLY A 28 14.38 0.28 14.38
C GLY A 28 13.91 0.74 12.99
N ALA A 29 12.60 0.94 12.80
CA ALA A 29 12.05 1.38 11.53
C ALA A 29 12.45 2.83 11.19
N ASP A 30 12.83 3.10 9.93
CA ASP A 30 13.21 4.45 9.47
C ASP A 30 12.02 5.41 9.35
N ILE A 31 10.85 4.88 8.97
CA ILE A 31 9.57 5.59 8.91
C ILE A 31 8.57 4.86 9.80
N VAL A 32 8.06 5.58 10.80
CA VAL A 32 7.09 5.12 11.79
C VAL A 32 5.71 5.65 11.40
N MET A 33 4.70 4.81 11.51
CA MET A 33 3.30 5.20 11.27
C MET A 33 2.60 5.39 12.60
N ILE A 34 1.84 6.49 12.77
CA ILE A 34 0.99 6.65 13.97
C ILE A 34 0.03 5.46 14.13
N PHE A 35 -0.43 5.23 15.36
CA PHE A 35 -1.53 4.31 15.58
C PHE A 35 -2.86 4.98 15.24
N ASP A 36 -3.62 4.43 14.30
CA ASP A 36 -4.90 4.97 13.83
C ASP A 36 -6.02 3.94 13.92
N GLU A 37 -7.24 4.38 13.62
CA GLU A 37 -8.40 3.53 13.39
C GLU A 37 -8.85 3.69 11.95
N CYS A 38 -8.78 2.60 11.17
CA CYS A 38 -9.32 2.59 9.83
C CYS A 38 -10.85 2.69 9.87
N THR A 39 -11.41 3.77 9.33
CA THR A 39 -12.86 3.94 9.19
C THR A 39 -13.43 2.77 8.37
N PRO A 40 -14.51 2.10 8.84
CA PRO A 40 -15.12 1.00 8.09
C PRO A 40 -15.77 1.50 6.78
N HIS A 41 -15.92 0.60 5.82
CA HIS A 41 -16.66 0.86 4.59
C HIS A 41 -17.65 -0.28 4.29
N PRO A 42 -18.94 0.02 4.00
CA PRO A 42 -19.58 1.33 4.08
C PRO A 42 -19.77 1.78 5.54
N ALA A 43 -19.86 3.09 5.76
CA ALA A 43 -20.15 3.70 7.05
C ALA A 43 -21.00 4.96 6.85
N THR A 44 -21.80 5.34 7.86
CA THR A 44 -22.45 6.65 7.86
C THR A 44 -21.43 7.76 8.13
N GLU A 45 -21.78 9.01 7.80
CA GLU A 45 -20.91 10.16 8.08
C GLU A 45 -20.60 10.27 9.59
N GLU A 46 -21.59 10.03 10.46
CA GLU A 46 -21.41 10.05 11.91
C GLU A 46 -20.43 8.97 12.39
N GLN A 47 -20.51 7.75 11.85
CA GLN A 47 -19.57 6.68 12.15
C GLN A 47 -18.15 7.02 11.67
N ALA A 48 -18.04 7.57 10.46
CA ALA A 48 -16.77 8.00 9.89
C ALA A 48 -16.15 9.14 10.71
N ARG A 49 -16.94 10.12 11.14
CA ARG A 49 -16.53 11.24 11.98
C ARG A 49 -16.01 10.76 13.33
N THR A 50 -16.77 9.89 14.00
CA THR A 50 -16.39 9.32 15.30
C THR A 50 -15.04 8.58 15.22
N SER A 51 -14.84 7.79 14.17
CA SER A 51 -13.60 7.03 13.95
C SER A 51 -12.41 7.93 13.59
N MET A 52 -12.64 8.92 12.73
CA MET A 52 -11.63 9.92 12.34
C MET A 52 -11.16 10.73 13.55
N GLU A 53 -12.09 11.21 14.39
CA GLU A 53 -11.75 11.95 15.61
C GLU A 53 -10.99 11.09 16.63
N LEU A 54 -11.30 9.79 16.72
CA LEU A 54 -10.52 8.86 17.54
C LEU A 54 -9.10 8.73 17.03
N SER A 55 -8.93 8.61 15.71
CA SER A 55 -7.63 8.57 15.04
C SER A 55 -6.82 9.85 15.29
N LEU A 56 -7.44 11.04 15.24
CA LEU A 56 -6.76 12.31 15.59
C LEU A 56 -6.26 12.33 17.05
N ARG A 57 -7.08 11.88 18.00
CA ARG A 57 -6.63 11.76 19.40
C ARG A 57 -5.48 10.76 19.56
N TRP A 58 -5.47 9.67 18.78
CA TRP A 58 -4.38 8.71 18.79
C TRP A 58 -3.13 9.21 18.05
N ALA A 59 -3.27 10.05 17.02
CA ALA A 59 -2.17 10.72 16.34
C ALA A 59 -1.40 11.61 17.32
N GLN A 60 -2.11 12.43 18.11
CA GLN A 60 -1.50 13.29 19.13
C GLN A 60 -0.72 12.49 20.18
N ARG A 61 -1.29 11.36 20.64
CA ARG A 61 -0.63 10.46 21.60
C ARG A 61 0.57 9.74 21.00
N SER A 62 0.47 9.32 19.74
CA SER A 62 1.57 8.71 18.99
C SER A 62 2.72 9.70 18.84
N LYS A 63 2.45 10.96 18.49
CA LYS A 63 3.46 12.02 18.39
C LYS A 63 4.19 12.24 19.72
N GLN A 64 3.45 12.27 20.83
CA GLN A 64 4.04 12.41 22.17
C GLN A 64 4.91 11.19 22.55
N ALA A 65 4.43 9.98 22.29
CA ALA A 65 5.16 8.76 22.59
C ALA A 65 6.37 8.51 21.66
N HIS A 66 6.34 9.04 20.43
CA HIS A 66 7.48 9.03 19.52
C HIS A 66 8.67 9.79 20.13
N GLY A 67 8.40 10.93 20.77
CA GLY A 67 9.36 11.67 21.59
C GLY A 67 10.62 12.07 20.81
N ASP A 68 11.76 11.59 21.29
CA ASP A 68 13.10 11.85 20.74
C ASP A 68 13.56 10.84 19.68
N ASN A 69 12.67 9.96 19.20
CA ASN A 69 13.02 8.97 18.19
C ASN A 69 13.46 9.67 16.88
N PRO A 70 14.67 9.40 16.36
CA PRO A 70 15.17 10.06 15.16
C PRO A 70 14.46 9.63 13.86
N SER A 71 13.71 8.52 13.88
CA SER A 71 12.93 8.07 12.73
C SER A 71 11.84 9.08 12.34
N ALA A 72 11.52 9.14 11.05
CA ALA A 72 10.41 9.95 10.56
C ALA A 72 9.08 9.40 11.10
N LEU A 73 8.13 10.29 11.42
CA LEU A 73 6.78 9.91 11.86
C LEU A 73 5.73 10.44 10.90
N PHE A 74 4.91 9.55 10.35
CA PHE A 74 3.84 9.91 9.42
C PHE A 74 2.47 9.91 10.11
N GLY A 75 1.69 10.97 9.86
CA GLY A 75 0.27 11.02 10.21
C GLY A 75 -0.58 10.26 9.18
N ILE A 76 -1.75 9.75 9.57
CA ILE A 76 -2.65 9.00 8.68
C ILE A 76 -4.00 9.71 8.61
N ILE A 77 -4.32 10.23 7.43
CA ILE A 77 -5.58 10.91 7.13
C ILE A 77 -6.70 9.85 7.03
N GLN A 78 -7.74 10.02 7.85
CA GLN A 78 -8.95 9.20 7.87
C GLN A 78 -10.17 10.04 7.46
N GLY A 79 -11.39 9.48 7.49
CA GLY A 79 -12.63 10.18 7.10
C GLY A 79 -13.51 9.45 6.10
N GLY A 80 -13.14 8.21 5.71
CA GLY A 80 -13.94 7.41 4.78
C GLY A 80 -14.06 8.06 3.39
N MET A 81 -15.28 8.06 2.83
CA MET A 81 -15.58 8.63 1.51
C MET A 81 -16.15 10.06 1.56
N TYR A 82 -16.01 10.71 2.72
CA TYR A 82 -16.53 12.06 3.00
C TYR A 82 -15.40 13.09 2.94
N GLU A 83 -15.44 13.97 1.95
CA GLU A 83 -14.40 14.96 1.65
C GLU A 83 -14.16 15.93 2.81
N GLU A 84 -15.23 16.45 3.42
CA GLU A 84 -15.14 17.35 4.57
C GLU A 84 -14.41 16.70 5.76
N LEU A 85 -14.68 15.42 6.04
CA LEU A 85 -13.98 14.68 7.10
C LEU A 85 -12.50 14.46 6.78
N ARG A 86 -12.15 14.32 5.51
CA ARG A 86 -10.76 14.19 5.06
C ARG A 86 -10.00 15.49 5.28
N THR A 87 -10.61 16.63 4.94
CA THR A 87 -10.04 17.96 5.20
C THR A 87 -9.91 18.24 6.70
N GLU A 88 -10.93 17.94 7.50
CA GLU A 88 -10.86 18.03 8.97
C GLU A 88 -9.71 17.17 9.53
N SER A 89 -9.57 15.93 9.05
CA SER A 89 -8.49 15.03 9.45
C SER A 89 -7.12 15.57 9.07
N LEU A 90 -6.96 16.06 7.84
CA LEU A 90 -5.70 16.65 7.38
C LEU A 90 -5.32 17.86 8.23
N ASN A 91 -6.25 18.80 8.45
CA ASN A 91 -6.03 20.00 9.26
C ASN A 91 -5.57 19.65 10.68
N GLY A 92 -6.26 18.71 11.33
CA GLY A 92 -5.86 18.23 12.65
C GLY A 92 -4.47 17.58 12.68
N LEU A 93 -4.10 16.84 11.63
CA LEU A 93 -2.77 16.24 11.52
C LEU A 93 -1.68 17.28 11.21
N THR A 94 -1.98 18.30 10.40
CA THR A 94 -1.03 19.39 10.11
C THR A 94 -0.76 20.24 11.33
N ASP A 95 -1.78 20.50 12.17
CA ASP A 95 -1.63 21.22 13.44
C ASP A 95 -0.72 20.47 14.42
N ILE A 96 -0.78 19.12 14.42
CA ILE A 96 0.12 18.28 15.24
C ILE A 96 1.55 18.28 14.67
N GLY A 97 1.68 18.25 13.34
CA GLY A 97 2.96 18.27 12.62
C GLY A 97 3.64 16.90 12.49
N PHE A 98 3.82 16.45 11.25
CA PHE A 98 4.43 15.16 10.90
C PHE A 98 5.48 15.31 9.78
N ASP A 99 6.31 14.29 9.63
CA ASP A 99 7.37 14.26 8.61
C ASP A 99 6.83 13.86 7.23
N GLY A 100 5.63 13.28 7.20
CA GLY A 100 4.88 12.91 6.00
C GLY A 100 3.43 12.59 6.35
N TYR A 101 2.59 12.47 5.32
CA TYR A 101 1.16 12.24 5.48
C TYR A 101 0.70 11.07 4.63
N ALA A 102 0.12 10.07 5.28
CA ALA A 102 -0.50 8.94 4.63
C ALA A 102 -1.99 9.18 4.41
N ILE A 103 -2.52 8.57 3.35
CA ILE A 103 -3.95 8.51 3.02
C ILE A 103 -4.41 7.10 3.39
N GLY A 104 -5.08 6.98 4.53
CA GLY A 104 -5.60 5.71 5.05
C GLY A 104 -7.07 5.47 4.66
N GLY A 105 -7.56 4.26 4.92
CA GLY A 105 -8.99 3.94 4.73
C GLY A 105 -9.48 4.02 3.28
N LEU A 106 -8.58 3.81 2.31
CA LEU A 106 -8.86 3.62 0.90
C LEU A 106 -8.44 2.20 0.47
N SER A 107 -8.96 1.73 -0.65
CA SER A 107 -8.86 0.35 -1.14
C SER A 107 -9.36 -0.70 -0.14
N VAL A 108 -10.42 -0.37 0.61
CA VAL A 108 -11.06 -1.22 1.63
C VAL A 108 -12.35 -1.88 1.14
N GLY A 109 -12.78 -1.58 -0.09
CA GLY A 109 -13.94 -2.18 -0.74
C GLY A 109 -14.83 -1.19 -1.49
N GLU A 110 -14.47 0.09 -1.47
CA GLU A 110 -15.19 1.16 -2.13
C GLU A 110 -15.11 1.06 -3.67
N PRO A 111 -16.08 1.66 -4.38
CA PRO A 111 -15.99 1.85 -5.82
C PRO A 111 -14.74 2.63 -6.21
N LYS A 112 -14.18 2.29 -7.37
CA LYS A 112 -12.97 2.95 -7.90
C LYS A 112 -13.13 4.46 -8.06
N GLU A 113 -14.32 4.88 -8.48
CA GLU A 113 -14.68 6.29 -8.66
C GLU A 113 -14.66 7.06 -7.33
N ASP A 114 -15.12 6.44 -6.24
CA ASP A 114 -15.08 7.06 -4.91
C ASP A 114 -13.64 7.23 -4.42
N MET A 115 -12.80 6.20 -4.61
CA MET A 115 -11.37 6.31 -4.26
C MET A 115 -10.71 7.46 -5.03
N MET A 116 -10.99 7.58 -6.34
CA MET A 116 -10.43 8.65 -7.18
C MET A 116 -10.94 10.02 -6.76
N ARG A 117 -12.23 10.16 -6.49
CA ARG A 117 -12.84 11.40 -6.00
C ARG A 117 -12.22 11.86 -4.67
N VAL A 118 -12.01 10.94 -3.73
CA VAL A 118 -11.32 11.28 -2.47
C VAL A 118 -9.88 11.73 -2.72
N LEU A 119 -9.14 11.07 -3.62
CA LEU A 119 -7.78 11.49 -3.97
C LEU A 119 -7.74 12.85 -4.68
N ASP A 120 -8.68 13.12 -5.59
CA ASP A 120 -8.83 14.41 -6.28
C ASP A 120 -9.05 15.55 -5.28
N HIS A 121 -9.77 15.28 -4.19
CA HIS A 121 -10.02 16.24 -3.11
C HIS A 121 -8.80 16.44 -2.21
N ILE A 122 -8.28 15.36 -1.62
CA ILE A 122 -7.32 15.48 -0.51
C ILE A 122 -5.88 15.72 -0.95
N ALA A 123 -5.44 15.10 -2.05
CA ALA A 123 -4.03 15.14 -2.42
C ALA A 123 -3.52 16.57 -2.75
N PRO A 124 -4.31 17.46 -3.40
CA PRO A 124 -3.91 18.86 -3.60
C PRO A 124 -3.80 19.67 -2.29
N GLU A 125 -4.60 19.35 -1.26
CA GLU A 125 -4.59 20.08 0.02
C GLU A 125 -3.41 19.69 0.92
N MET A 126 -2.82 18.51 0.71
CA MET A 126 -1.69 18.03 1.51
C MET A 126 -0.44 18.92 1.34
N PRO A 127 0.34 19.16 2.42
CA PRO A 127 1.55 19.98 2.34
C PRO A 127 2.50 19.54 1.21
N ALA A 128 2.90 20.49 0.37
CA ALA A 128 3.69 20.21 -0.83
C ALA A 128 5.17 19.89 -0.52
N ASP A 129 5.66 20.27 0.66
CA ASP A 129 7.01 20.01 1.14
C ASP A 129 7.14 18.67 1.91
N LYS A 130 6.06 17.87 1.93
CA LYS A 130 5.99 16.61 2.68
C LYS A 130 5.54 15.46 1.77
N PRO A 131 6.11 14.26 1.95
CA PRO A 131 5.72 13.09 1.17
C PRO A 131 4.29 12.65 1.48
N ARG A 132 3.61 12.18 0.43
CA ARG A 132 2.22 11.72 0.44
C ARG A 132 2.17 10.21 0.18
N TYR A 133 1.70 9.45 1.15
CA TYR A 133 1.73 7.98 1.10
C TYR A 133 0.33 7.38 0.98
N LEU A 134 0.02 6.74 -0.15
CA LEU A 134 -1.25 6.02 -0.33
C LEU A 134 -1.12 4.56 0.11
N MET A 135 -1.79 4.22 1.20
CA MET A 135 -1.67 2.91 1.84
C MET A 135 -2.51 1.84 1.15
N GLY A 136 -1.93 0.67 0.89
CA GLY A 136 -2.64 -0.54 0.44
C GLY A 136 -3.09 -0.56 -1.02
N VAL A 137 -2.80 0.48 -1.81
CA VAL A 137 -3.15 0.57 -3.23
C VAL A 137 -2.03 0.03 -4.10
N GLY A 138 -2.37 -0.79 -5.09
CA GLY A 138 -1.33 -1.40 -5.90
C GLY A 138 -1.71 -2.00 -7.23
N LYS A 139 -2.84 -1.70 -7.89
CA LYS A 139 -2.90 -2.03 -9.33
C LYS A 139 -2.04 -1.03 -10.10
N PRO A 140 -1.31 -1.44 -11.16
CA PRO A 140 -0.44 -0.53 -11.90
C PRO A 140 -1.14 0.74 -12.39
N GLU A 141 -2.36 0.61 -12.92
CA GLU A 141 -3.18 1.75 -13.36
C GLU A 141 -3.57 2.69 -12.20
N ASP A 142 -3.74 2.14 -10.99
CA ASP A 142 -4.07 2.93 -9.80
C ASP A 142 -2.87 3.75 -9.33
N LEU A 143 -1.66 3.18 -9.43
CA LEU A 143 -0.41 3.88 -9.12
C LEU A 143 -0.22 5.08 -10.05
N VAL A 144 -0.42 4.89 -11.35
CA VAL A 144 -0.33 5.98 -12.34
C VAL A 144 -1.32 7.09 -12.02
N GLU A 145 -2.59 6.75 -11.79
CA GLU A 145 -3.63 7.74 -11.49
C GLU A 145 -3.39 8.48 -10.17
N ALA A 146 -2.86 7.81 -9.15
CA ALA A 146 -2.53 8.42 -7.87
C ALA A 146 -1.29 9.33 -7.98
N VAL A 147 -0.25 8.93 -8.73
CA VAL A 147 0.91 9.79 -9.02
C VAL A 147 0.48 11.07 -9.76
N ARG A 148 -0.45 10.96 -10.72
CA ARG A 148 -1.02 12.14 -11.41
C ARG A 148 -1.74 13.11 -10.48
N ARG A 149 -2.19 12.64 -9.31
CA ARG A 149 -2.82 13.45 -8.25
C ARG A 149 -1.82 13.89 -7.19
N GLY A 150 -0.54 13.57 -7.37
CA GLY A 150 0.56 13.99 -6.52
C GLY A 150 0.80 13.08 -5.32
N VAL A 151 0.50 11.78 -5.41
CA VAL A 151 0.93 10.79 -4.40
C VAL A 151 2.36 10.32 -4.70
N ASP A 152 3.19 10.18 -3.65
CA ASP A 152 4.62 9.90 -3.77
C ASP A 152 5.01 8.46 -3.40
N MET A 153 4.29 7.86 -2.43
CA MET A 153 4.62 6.56 -1.86
C MET A 153 3.43 5.60 -1.92
N PHE A 154 3.74 4.30 -2.05
CA PHE A 154 2.74 3.23 -2.19
C PHE A 154 3.24 1.93 -1.55
N ASP A 155 2.31 1.12 -1.06
CA ASP A 155 2.57 -0.26 -0.68
C ASP A 155 1.42 -1.17 -1.13
N CYS A 156 1.75 -2.40 -1.51
CA CYS A 156 0.72 -3.40 -1.78
C CYS A 156 1.29 -4.81 -1.77
N VAL A 157 0.51 -5.76 -1.26
CA VAL A 157 0.84 -7.19 -1.34
C VAL A 157 0.61 -7.78 -2.74
N MET A 158 -0.11 -7.06 -3.61
CA MET A 158 -0.55 -7.53 -4.93
C MET A 158 0.56 -8.15 -5.79
N PRO A 159 1.72 -7.51 -6.04
CA PRO A 159 2.75 -8.08 -6.92
C PRO A 159 3.20 -9.47 -6.45
N THR A 160 3.43 -9.65 -5.15
CA THR A 160 3.93 -10.93 -4.62
C THR A 160 2.80 -11.96 -4.48
N ARG A 161 1.61 -11.56 -4.02
CA ARG A 161 0.45 -12.46 -3.87
C ARG A 161 -0.03 -12.98 -5.22
N ASN A 162 -0.13 -12.11 -6.22
CA ASN A 162 -0.57 -12.48 -7.57
C ASN A 162 0.46 -13.38 -8.26
N ALA A 163 1.76 -13.11 -8.10
CA ALA A 163 2.83 -13.95 -8.62
C ALA A 163 2.71 -15.41 -8.14
N ARG A 164 2.51 -15.61 -6.83
CA ARG A 164 2.33 -16.95 -6.23
C ARG A 164 1.02 -17.62 -6.69
N ASN A 165 0.03 -16.84 -7.09
CA ASN A 165 -1.24 -17.31 -7.64
C ASN A 165 -1.26 -17.34 -9.18
N GLY A 166 -0.11 -17.26 -9.85
CA GLY A 166 0.03 -17.41 -11.30
C GLY A 166 -0.49 -16.24 -12.13
N HIS A 167 -0.63 -15.05 -11.55
CA HIS A 167 -1.01 -13.81 -12.24
C HIS A 167 0.21 -12.88 -12.32
N LEU A 168 0.69 -12.66 -13.55
CA LEU A 168 1.96 -12.01 -13.83
C LEU A 168 1.73 -10.74 -14.65
N PHE A 169 2.20 -9.61 -14.14
CA PHE A 169 2.06 -8.33 -14.81
C PHE A 169 3.12 -8.22 -15.91
N VAL A 170 2.70 -7.86 -17.12
CA VAL A 170 3.57 -7.69 -18.29
C VAL A 170 3.19 -6.38 -18.99
N SER A 171 4.03 -5.88 -19.88
CA SER A 171 3.80 -4.58 -20.54
C SER A 171 2.48 -4.50 -21.32
N THR A 172 1.97 -5.64 -21.77
CA THR A 172 0.70 -5.75 -22.51
C THR A 172 -0.51 -6.19 -21.66
N GLY A 173 -0.36 -6.26 -20.33
CA GLY A 173 -1.45 -6.57 -19.41
C GLY A 173 -1.09 -7.63 -18.36
N VAL A 174 -1.95 -8.65 -18.20
CA VAL A 174 -1.76 -9.69 -17.18
C VAL A 174 -1.75 -11.08 -17.82
N VAL A 175 -0.64 -11.78 -17.66
CA VAL A 175 -0.50 -13.19 -18.03
C VAL A 175 -0.98 -14.08 -16.90
N LYS A 176 -1.91 -14.99 -17.21
CA LYS A 176 -2.34 -16.08 -16.33
C LYS A 176 -1.55 -17.33 -16.67
N ILE A 177 -0.44 -17.58 -15.98
CA ILE A 177 0.56 -18.57 -16.40
C ILE A 177 0.00 -20.01 -16.48
N ARG A 178 -1.09 -20.30 -15.77
CA ARG A 178 -1.82 -21.58 -15.79
C ARG A 178 -2.52 -21.87 -17.12
N ASN A 179 -2.75 -20.87 -17.95
CA ASN A 179 -3.45 -21.06 -19.21
C ASN A 179 -2.67 -21.99 -20.16
N ALA A 180 -3.39 -22.87 -20.85
CA ALA A 180 -2.80 -23.89 -21.70
C ALA A 180 -1.97 -23.32 -22.87
N VAL A 181 -2.27 -22.09 -23.31
CA VAL A 181 -1.52 -21.39 -24.37
C VAL A 181 -0.03 -21.24 -24.03
N HIS A 182 0.33 -21.18 -22.74
CA HIS A 182 1.71 -21.01 -22.30
C HIS A 182 2.49 -22.33 -22.24
N ARG A 183 1.83 -23.50 -22.35
CA ARG A 183 2.43 -24.82 -22.12
C ARG A 183 3.65 -25.10 -23.01
N THR A 184 3.67 -24.55 -24.21
CA THR A 184 4.74 -24.77 -25.21
C THR A 184 5.38 -23.47 -25.69
N ASP A 185 5.03 -22.34 -25.06
CA ASP A 185 5.58 -21.03 -25.40
C ASP A 185 7.02 -20.93 -24.88
N THR A 186 7.99 -21.03 -25.79
CA THR A 186 9.42 -20.93 -25.47
C THR A 186 9.91 -19.49 -25.34
N GLY A 187 9.03 -18.50 -25.58
CA GLY A 187 9.37 -17.08 -25.39
C GLY A 187 9.46 -16.69 -23.92
N PRO A 188 10.05 -15.50 -23.63
CA PRO A 188 10.10 -14.96 -22.28
C PRO A 188 8.71 -14.62 -21.77
N LEU A 189 8.58 -14.42 -20.45
CA LEU A 189 7.33 -13.99 -19.85
C LEU A 189 6.86 -12.64 -20.39
N ASP A 190 7.78 -11.68 -20.50
CA ASP A 190 7.60 -10.37 -21.10
C ASP A 190 8.83 -10.04 -21.95
N SER A 191 8.63 -9.64 -23.20
CA SER A 191 9.70 -9.28 -24.13
C SER A 191 10.35 -7.94 -23.83
N GLU A 192 9.70 -7.08 -23.05
CA GLU A 192 10.19 -5.73 -22.69
C GLU A 192 10.78 -5.68 -21.27
N CYS A 193 10.89 -6.83 -20.61
CA CYS A 193 11.40 -6.94 -19.24
C CYS A 193 12.82 -7.52 -19.22
N ASP A 194 13.70 -6.87 -18.46
CA ASP A 194 15.11 -7.25 -18.29
C ASP A 194 15.38 -7.96 -16.95
N CYS A 195 14.34 -8.39 -16.23
CA CYS A 195 14.53 -9.13 -14.98
C CYS A 195 15.12 -10.53 -15.20
N TYR A 196 15.73 -11.08 -14.15
CA TYR A 196 16.30 -12.44 -14.12
C TYR A 196 15.34 -13.51 -14.68
N THR A 197 14.06 -13.44 -14.32
CA THR A 197 13.07 -14.41 -14.78
C THR A 197 12.87 -14.35 -16.30
N CYS A 198 12.72 -13.16 -16.88
CA CYS A 198 12.50 -12.99 -18.32
C CYS A 198 13.75 -13.30 -19.15
N GLN A 199 14.94 -13.05 -18.62
CA GLN A 199 16.20 -13.31 -19.33
C GLN A 199 16.60 -14.79 -19.34
N ASN A 200 16.13 -15.57 -18.37
CA ASN A 200 16.63 -16.94 -18.17
C ASN A 200 15.60 -18.05 -18.34
N TYR A 201 14.30 -17.74 -18.36
CA TYR A 201 13.25 -18.77 -18.38
C TYR A 201 12.13 -18.45 -19.36
N SER A 202 11.60 -19.51 -19.98
CA SER A 202 10.45 -19.40 -20.87
C SER A 202 9.12 -19.49 -20.13
N ARG A 203 8.05 -19.00 -20.77
CA ARG A 203 6.67 -19.18 -20.28
C ARG A 203 6.30 -20.65 -20.10
N ALA A 204 6.74 -21.53 -20.99
CA ALA A 204 6.54 -22.98 -20.87
C ALA A 204 7.14 -23.54 -19.58
N TYR A 205 8.36 -23.10 -19.23
CA TYR A 205 8.99 -23.55 -18.00
C TYR A 205 8.28 -23.01 -16.75
N LEU A 206 7.90 -21.73 -16.74
CA LEU A 206 7.13 -21.14 -15.64
C LEU A 206 5.76 -21.83 -15.47
N HIS A 207 5.07 -22.13 -16.57
CA HIS A 207 3.83 -22.91 -16.58
C HIS A 207 4.03 -24.29 -15.97
N HIS A 208 5.11 -24.97 -16.34
CA HIS A 208 5.45 -26.29 -15.79
C HIS A 208 5.72 -26.24 -14.28
N LEU A 209 6.49 -25.25 -13.81
CA LEU A 209 6.80 -25.10 -12.38
C LEU A 209 5.53 -24.86 -11.55
N ASP A 210 4.65 -23.96 -11.99
CA ASP A 210 3.37 -23.70 -11.29
C ASP A 210 2.46 -24.94 -11.33
N ARG A 211 2.36 -25.65 -12.47
CA ARG A 211 1.57 -26.90 -12.57
C ARG A 211 2.12 -28.04 -11.71
N SER A 212 3.42 -28.04 -11.45
CA SER A 212 4.09 -29.04 -10.62
C SER A 212 4.16 -28.64 -9.14
N ASN A 213 3.58 -27.48 -8.76
CA ASN A 213 3.63 -26.90 -7.42
C ASN A 213 5.06 -26.71 -6.89
N GLU A 214 5.99 -26.39 -7.77
CA GLU A 214 7.40 -26.13 -7.41
C GLU A 214 7.55 -24.72 -6.84
N MET A 215 8.18 -24.61 -5.66
CA MET A 215 8.41 -23.31 -5.00
C MET A 215 9.22 -22.33 -5.86
N LEU A 216 10.07 -22.85 -6.75
CA LEU A 216 10.82 -22.05 -7.71
C LEU A 216 9.90 -21.21 -8.61
N GLY A 217 8.73 -21.74 -9.00
CA GLY A 217 7.77 -20.99 -9.82
C GLY A 217 7.29 -19.73 -9.12
N GLY A 218 6.86 -19.85 -7.86
CA GLY A 218 6.45 -18.70 -7.05
C GLY A 218 7.58 -17.68 -6.83
N ARG A 219 8.82 -18.15 -6.65
CA ARG A 219 10.00 -17.27 -6.50
C ARG A 219 10.29 -16.48 -7.78
N LEU A 220 10.40 -17.15 -8.93
CA LEU A 220 10.67 -16.51 -10.22
C LEU A 220 9.57 -15.52 -10.61
N ASN A 221 8.32 -15.91 -10.41
CA ASN A 221 7.17 -15.05 -10.67
C ASN A 221 7.16 -13.80 -9.77
N THR A 222 7.59 -13.95 -8.51
CA THR A 222 7.66 -12.83 -7.56
C THR A 222 8.78 -11.85 -7.93
N ILE A 223 9.95 -12.36 -8.32
CA ILE A 223 11.05 -11.54 -8.85
C ILE A 223 10.56 -10.70 -10.04
N HIS A 224 9.85 -11.33 -10.98
CA HIS A 224 9.28 -10.64 -12.14
C HIS A 224 8.28 -9.55 -11.75
N ASN A 225 7.26 -9.88 -10.97
CA ASN A 225 6.23 -8.90 -10.61
C ASN A 225 6.79 -7.72 -9.79
N LEU A 226 7.73 -7.97 -8.87
CA LEU A 226 8.37 -6.88 -8.13
C LEU A 226 9.20 -5.98 -9.07
N HIS A 227 9.97 -6.59 -9.98
CA HIS A 227 10.71 -5.85 -10.98
C HIS A 227 9.78 -5.01 -11.87
N TYR A 228 8.66 -5.56 -12.33
CA TYR A 228 7.66 -4.83 -13.11
C TYR A 228 7.18 -3.58 -12.37
N TYR A 229 6.83 -3.67 -11.08
CA TYR A 229 6.39 -2.51 -10.29
C TYR A 229 7.50 -1.47 -10.13
N GLN A 230 8.74 -1.91 -9.89
CA GLN A 230 9.88 -0.99 -9.80
C GLN A 230 10.15 -0.29 -11.13
N LYS A 231 9.95 -0.98 -12.26
CA LYS A 231 10.02 -0.39 -13.59
C LYS A 231 8.91 0.64 -13.81
N VAL A 232 7.64 0.33 -13.50
CA VAL A 232 6.54 1.29 -13.57
C VAL A 232 6.85 2.56 -12.78
N MET A 233 7.30 2.43 -11.53
CA MET A 233 7.63 3.60 -10.71
C MET A 233 8.86 4.36 -11.21
N ARG A 234 9.84 3.69 -11.83
CA ARG A 234 10.99 4.35 -12.46
C ARG A 234 10.57 5.13 -13.70
N ASP A 235 9.82 4.51 -14.58
CA ASP A 235 9.34 5.13 -15.82
C ASP A 235 8.46 6.36 -15.50
N LEU A 236 7.64 6.29 -14.44
CA LEU A 236 6.86 7.45 -13.95
C LEU A 236 7.76 8.60 -13.49
N ARG A 237 8.83 8.32 -12.73
CA ARG A 237 9.78 9.36 -12.32
C ARG A 237 10.52 9.98 -13.50
N GLU A 238 10.93 9.16 -14.47
CA GLU A 238 11.60 9.62 -15.68
C GLU A 238 10.67 10.48 -16.57
N ALA A 239 9.38 10.17 -16.60
CA ALA A 239 8.40 10.96 -17.37
C ALA A 239 8.05 12.33 -16.73
N ILE A 240 8.27 12.48 -15.42
CA ILE A 240 8.03 13.73 -14.68
C ILE A 240 9.25 14.66 -14.71
N ALA A 241 10.47 14.09 -14.75
CA ALA A 241 11.74 14.82 -14.71
C ALA A 241 12.03 15.62 -16.00
#